data_AF-B0EJY5-F1
#
_entry.id   AF-B0EJY5-F1
#
_cell.length_a   1.000
_cell.length_b   1.000
_cell.length_c   1.000
_cell.angle_alpha   90.00
_cell.angle_beta   90.00
_cell.angle_gamma   90.00
#
_symmetry.space_group_name_H-M   'P 1'
#
loop_
_entity.id
_entity.type
_entity.pdbx_description
1 polymer ?
#
loop_
_entity_poly.entity_id
_entity_poly.type
_entity_poly.pdbx_seq_one_letter_code
_entity_poly.pdbx_strand_id
1 'polypeptide(L)'
;MIEKNMELQYHQKLNHLEIGNGCFLGCISLTSINIPSSISEIGDLCFCKCTSLTSITLPSSISKLGCDCLSECSSLISINIPSSITSFGKSCFYECGCEDELKNNETIPRDCFDKHQ
;
A
#
# COMPACT_ATOMS: atom_id res chain seq x y z
N MET A 1 -24.85 33.49 -12.80
CA MET A 1 -24.52 32.49 -11.75
C MET A 1 -24.29 31.10 -12.35
N ILE A 2 -23.45 30.96 -13.39
CA ILE A 2 -23.19 29.65 -14.02
C ILE A 2 -21.68 29.34 -14.17
N GLU A 3 -20.79 30.34 -14.08
CA GLU A 3 -19.36 30.11 -14.37
C GLU A 3 -18.53 29.59 -13.17
N LYS A 4 -18.98 29.71 -11.93
CA LYS A 4 -18.22 29.22 -10.75
C LYS A 4 -18.22 27.70 -10.55
N ASN A 5 -19.03 26.94 -11.29
CA ASN A 5 -19.16 25.49 -11.11
C ASN A 5 -18.13 24.66 -11.92
N MET A 6 -17.43 25.25 -12.90
CA MET A 6 -16.44 24.50 -13.71
C MET A 6 -15.01 24.55 -13.13
N GLU A 7 -14.63 25.59 -12.38
CA GLU A 7 -13.29 25.66 -11.75
C GLU A 7 -13.14 24.70 -10.56
N LEU A 8 -14.22 24.42 -9.82
CA LEU A 8 -14.20 23.52 -8.66
C LEU A 8 -14.06 22.04 -9.04
N GLN A 9 -14.46 21.65 -10.26
CA GLN A 9 -14.29 20.27 -10.73
C GLN A 9 -12.86 19.96 -11.19
N TYR A 10 -12.07 20.97 -11.58
CA TYR A 10 -10.66 20.80 -11.90
C TYR A 10 -9.79 20.63 -10.65
N HIS A 11 -10.16 21.33 -9.56
CA HIS A 11 -9.49 21.21 -8.27
C HIS A 11 -9.73 19.86 -7.55
N GLN A 12 -10.71 19.05 -7.98
CA GLN A 12 -10.90 17.69 -7.45
C GLN A 12 -10.00 16.63 -8.10
N LYS A 13 -9.26 16.98 -9.15
CA LYS A 13 -8.26 16.12 -9.80
C LYS A 13 -6.83 16.52 -9.43
N LEU A 14 -6.63 16.98 -8.19
CA LEU A 14 -5.33 17.45 -7.71
C LEU A 14 -4.59 16.33 -6.97
N ASN A 15 -3.47 15.90 -7.58
CA ASN A 15 -2.33 15.24 -6.95
C ASN A 15 -2.48 13.75 -6.60
N HIS A 16 -2.90 12.93 -7.57
CA HIS A 16 -2.60 11.50 -7.54
C HIS A 16 -1.10 11.31 -7.74
N LEU A 17 -0.39 10.99 -6.66
CA LEU A 17 1.03 10.67 -6.72
C LEU A 17 1.19 9.25 -6.20
N GLU A 18 1.78 8.38 -7.00
CA GLU A 18 1.89 6.96 -6.68
C GLU A 18 3.35 6.53 -6.66
N ILE A 19 3.65 5.50 -5.87
CA ILE A 19 4.82 4.67 -6.12
C ILE A 19 4.38 3.61 -7.12
N GLY A 20 5.01 3.62 -8.29
CA GLY A 20 4.61 2.77 -9.41
C GLY A 20 4.79 1.27 -9.15
N ASN A 21 4.22 0.49 -10.05
CA ASN A 21 4.28 -0.97 -9.97
C ASN A 21 5.72 -1.49 -9.94
N GLY A 22 6.00 -2.41 -9.01
CA GLY A 22 7.29 -3.10 -8.90
C GLY A 22 8.51 -2.23 -8.61
N CYS A 23 8.36 -0.97 -8.17
CA CYS A 23 9.49 -0.06 -7.96
C CYS A 23 10.59 -0.61 -7.03
N PHE A 24 10.22 -1.42 -6.04
CA PHE A 24 11.13 -2.06 -5.09
C PHE A 24 11.01 -3.59 -5.12
N LEU A 25 10.48 -4.17 -6.21
CA LEU A 25 10.32 -5.62 -6.34
C LEU A 25 11.66 -6.33 -6.11
N GLY A 26 11.70 -7.25 -5.15
CA GLY A 26 12.88 -8.06 -4.84
C GLY A 26 14.05 -7.26 -4.26
N CYS A 27 13.82 -6.08 -3.67
CA CYS A 27 14.85 -5.32 -2.97
C CYS A 27 15.25 -5.98 -1.64
N ILE A 28 15.98 -7.09 -1.72
CA ILE A 28 16.38 -7.93 -0.57
C ILE A 28 17.31 -7.23 0.43
N SER A 29 17.85 -6.06 0.11
CA SER A 29 18.67 -5.26 1.03
C SER A 29 17.89 -4.10 1.67
N LEU A 30 16.65 -3.85 1.27
CA LEU A 30 15.81 -2.80 1.85
C LEU A 30 15.35 -3.25 3.24
N THR A 31 15.79 -2.56 4.28
CA THR A 31 15.45 -2.90 5.67
C THR A 31 14.33 -2.05 6.24
N SER A 32 14.19 -0.80 5.76
CA SER A 32 13.12 0.11 6.13
C SER A 32 12.83 1.11 5.01
N ILE A 33 11.60 1.63 4.98
CA ILE A 33 11.23 2.73 4.08
C ILE A 33 10.20 3.67 4.71
N ASN A 34 10.41 4.97 4.50
CA ASN A 34 9.47 6.02 4.86
C ASN A 34 8.79 6.53 3.60
N ILE A 35 7.49 6.29 3.46
CA ILE A 35 6.71 6.74 2.31
C ILE A 35 6.36 8.23 2.50
N PRO A 36 6.69 9.12 1.54
CA PRO A 36 6.36 10.54 1.65
C PRO A 36 4.85 10.78 1.73
N SER A 37 4.42 11.76 2.53
CA SER A 37 3.00 12.13 2.72
C SER A 37 2.32 12.71 1.47
N SER A 38 3.08 12.96 0.40
CA SER A 38 2.51 13.34 -0.90
C SER A 38 2.03 12.15 -1.72
N ILE A 39 2.39 10.92 -1.35
CA ILE A 39 1.97 9.69 -2.04
C ILE A 39 0.55 9.32 -1.57
N SER A 40 -0.33 9.03 -2.53
CA SER A 40 -1.70 8.59 -2.33
C SER A 40 -1.91 7.10 -2.62
N GLU A 41 -1.07 6.48 -3.45
CA GLU A 41 -1.19 5.06 -3.80
C GLU A 41 0.16 4.35 -3.86
N ILE A 42 0.13 3.05 -3.57
CA ILE A 42 1.26 2.15 -3.78
C ILE A 42 0.83 1.10 -4.80
N GLY A 43 1.58 0.98 -5.90
CA GLY A 43 1.28 0.13 -7.03
C GLY A 43 1.45 -1.36 -6.76
N ASP A 44 1.08 -2.15 -7.77
CA ASP A 44 1.16 -3.61 -7.73
C ASP A 44 2.61 -4.08 -7.58
N LEU A 45 2.83 -5.15 -6.81
CA LEU A 45 4.13 -5.78 -6.57
C LEU A 45 5.22 -4.84 -6.00
N CYS A 46 4.85 -3.64 -5.54
CA CYS A 46 5.81 -2.56 -5.28
C CYS A 46 6.94 -2.98 -4.33
N PHE A 47 6.63 -3.68 -3.23
CA PHE A 47 7.60 -4.21 -2.26
C PHE A 47 7.63 -5.73 -2.25
N CYS A 48 7.01 -6.40 -3.22
CA CYS A 48 6.98 -7.86 -3.26
C CYS A 48 8.41 -8.45 -3.15
N LYS A 49 8.59 -9.49 -2.33
CA LYS A 49 9.89 -10.14 -2.07
C LYS A 49 10.97 -9.22 -1.49
N CYS A 50 10.61 -8.11 -0.83
CA CYS A 50 11.55 -7.37 0.02
C CYS A 50 11.80 -8.12 1.34
N THR A 51 12.49 -9.26 1.26
CA THR A 51 12.62 -10.21 2.37
C THR A 51 13.36 -9.68 3.60
N SER A 52 14.15 -8.61 3.48
CA SER A 52 14.80 -7.96 4.62
C SER A 52 14.02 -6.76 5.18
N LEU A 53 12.88 -6.39 4.58
CA LEU A 53 12.09 -5.24 5.02
C LEU A 53 11.48 -5.55 6.39
N THR A 54 11.93 -4.84 7.41
CA THR A 54 11.48 -5.02 8.81
C THR A 54 10.43 -3.99 9.22
N SER A 55 10.39 -2.84 8.55
CA SER A 55 9.47 -1.74 8.87
C SER A 55 9.13 -0.90 7.63
N ILE A 56 7.86 -0.53 7.53
CA ILE A 56 7.35 0.43 6.54
C ILE A 56 6.38 1.38 7.23
N THR A 57 6.57 2.68 7.00
CA THR A 57 5.64 3.70 7.51
C THR A 57 4.70 4.14 6.39
N LEU A 58 3.41 3.84 6.54
CA LEU A 58 2.35 4.30 5.63
C LEU A 58 1.74 5.63 6.13
N PRO A 59 1.87 6.75 5.39
CA PRO A 59 1.22 8.00 5.76
C PRO A 59 -0.30 7.92 5.58
N SER A 60 -1.04 8.77 6.29
CA SER A 60 -2.51 8.87 6.20
C SER A 60 -3.01 9.41 4.85
N SER A 61 -2.12 9.76 3.93
CA SER A 61 -2.43 10.12 2.55
C SER A 61 -2.70 8.90 1.67
N ILE A 62 -2.24 7.71 2.06
CA ILE A 62 -2.43 6.48 1.27
C ILE A 62 -3.89 6.06 1.33
N SER A 63 -4.51 5.91 0.16
CA SER A 63 -5.87 5.39 -0.01
C SER A 63 -5.91 3.99 -0.63
N LYS A 64 -4.82 3.55 -1.27
CA LYS A 64 -4.77 2.27 -1.99
C LYS A 64 -3.41 1.57 -1.90
N LEU A 65 -3.48 0.25 -1.72
CA LEU A 65 -2.37 -0.69 -1.87
C LEU A 65 -2.67 -1.64 -3.04
N GLY A 66 -1.71 -1.83 -3.95
CA GLY A 66 -1.83 -2.68 -5.13
C GLY A 66 -1.79 -4.18 -4.82
N CYS A 67 -2.05 -4.99 -5.85
CA CYS A 67 -1.95 -6.45 -5.76
C CYS A 67 -0.52 -6.87 -5.39
N ASP A 68 -0.39 -7.83 -4.48
CA ASP A 68 0.89 -8.37 -4.01
C ASP A 68 1.88 -7.30 -3.47
N CYS A 69 1.39 -6.09 -3.14
CA CYS A 69 2.25 -4.94 -2.86
C CYS A 69 3.29 -5.20 -1.76
N LEU A 70 2.94 -5.93 -0.70
CA LEU A 70 3.83 -6.33 0.40
C LEU A 70 3.94 -7.86 0.51
N SER A 71 3.65 -8.59 -0.58
CA SER A 71 3.72 -10.04 -0.59
C SER A 71 5.15 -10.54 -0.40
N GLU A 72 5.32 -11.63 0.35
CA GLU A 72 6.62 -12.26 0.66
C GLU A 72 7.62 -11.30 1.37
N CYS A 73 7.14 -10.23 2.01
CA CYS A 73 7.93 -9.40 2.92
C CYS A 73 8.09 -10.10 4.27
N SER A 74 8.78 -11.24 4.28
CA SER A 74 8.79 -12.20 5.39
C SER A 74 9.43 -11.70 6.69
N SER A 75 10.29 -10.67 6.63
CA SER A 75 10.88 -10.05 7.83
C SER A 75 10.07 -8.88 8.40
N LEU A 76 8.93 -8.51 7.81
CA LEU A 76 8.16 -7.36 8.24
C LEU A 76 7.54 -7.63 9.62
N ILE A 77 7.97 -6.89 10.64
CA ILE A 77 7.62 -7.18 12.03
C ILE A 77 6.21 -6.66 12.36
N SER A 78 5.89 -5.47 11.88
CA SER A 78 4.58 -4.85 12.04
C SER A 78 4.38 -3.76 10.99
N ILE A 79 3.11 -3.44 10.74
CA ILE A 79 2.71 -2.33 9.88
C ILE A 79 1.45 -1.68 10.45
N ASN A 80 1.48 -0.37 10.63
CA ASN A 80 0.28 0.38 10.97
C ASN A 80 -0.52 0.63 9.68
N ILE A 81 -1.72 0.08 9.59
CA ILE A 81 -2.66 0.30 8.48
C ILE A 81 -3.47 1.57 8.77
N PRO A 82 -3.25 2.69 8.06
CA PRO A 82 -4.05 3.90 8.26
C PRO A 82 -5.51 3.66 7.87
N SER A 83 -6.44 4.29 8.60
CA SER A 83 -7.88 4.24 8.28
C SER A 83 -8.25 4.89 6.94
N SER A 84 -7.32 5.62 6.32
CA SER A 84 -7.48 6.20 4.99
C SER A 84 -7.44 5.16 3.87
N ILE A 85 -6.90 3.96 4.11
CA ILE A 85 -6.82 2.91 3.10
C ILE A 85 -8.20 2.30 2.90
N THR A 86 -8.78 2.54 1.73
CA THR A 86 -10.11 2.05 1.35
C THR A 86 -10.06 0.99 0.25
N SER A 87 -8.89 0.76 -0.36
CA SER A 87 -8.70 -0.19 -1.45
C SER A 87 -7.44 -1.04 -1.21
N PHE A 88 -7.63 -2.35 -1.24
CA PHE A 88 -6.56 -3.33 -1.11
C PHE A 88 -6.55 -4.23 -2.33
N GLY A 89 -5.36 -4.45 -2.89
CA GLY A 89 -5.14 -5.44 -3.91
C GLY A 89 -5.12 -6.86 -3.33
N LYS A 90 -5.43 -7.83 -4.19
CA LYS A 90 -5.34 -9.25 -3.84
C LYS A 90 -3.93 -9.59 -3.37
N SER A 91 -3.83 -10.49 -2.41
CA SER A 91 -2.55 -11.04 -1.94
C SER A 91 -1.56 -9.99 -1.40
N CYS A 92 -2.02 -8.77 -1.14
CA CYS A 92 -1.17 -7.64 -0.72
C CYS A 92 -0.29 -7.98 0.50
N PHE A 93 -0.76 -8.83 1.42
CA PHE A 93 -0.08 -9.23 2.64
C PHE A 93 0.25 -10.72 2.69
N TYR A 94 0.13 -11.44 1.58
CA TYR A 94 0.44 -12.87 1.51
C TYR A 94 1.90 -13.14 1.89
N GLU A 95 2.14 -13.99 2.88
CA GLU A 95 3.46 -14.36 3.41
C GLU A 95 4.32 -13.17 3.91
N CYS A 96 3.67 -12.08 4.37
CA CYS A 96 4.39 -11.03 5.10
C CYS A 96 4.61 -11.40 6.57
N GLY A 97 5.68 -10.89 7.19
CA GLY A 97 6.08 -11.31 8.55
C GLY A 97 5.06 -11.03 9.67
N CYS A 98 4.15 -10.09 9.45
CA CYS A 98 3.08 -9.71 10.38
C CYS A 98 1.68 -10.14 9.88
N GLU A 99 1.58 -11.10 8.96
CA GLU A 99 0.32 -11.55 8.36
C GLU A 99 -0.72 -11.97 9.42
N ASP A 100 -0.30 -12.72 10.43
CA ASP A 100 -1.20 -13.22 11.48
C ASP A 100 -1.76 -12.10 12.37
N GLU A 101 -1.00 -11.02 12.57
CA GLU A 101 -1.51 -9.82 13.26
C GLU A 101 -2.57 -9.13 12.39
N LEU A 102 -2.27 -8.95 11.10
CA LEU A 102 -3.14 -8.27 10.14
C LEU A 102 -4.46 -9.01 9.89
N LYS A 103 -4.46 -10.35 9.95
CA LYS A 103 -5.69 -11.17 9.83
C LYS A 103 -6.75 -10.87 10.88
N ASN A 104 -6.39 -10.23 11.99
CA ASN A 104 -7.31 -9.79 13.04
C ASN A 104 -7.96 -8.43 12.76
N ASN A 105 -7.50 -7.71 11.73
CA ASN A 105 -8.08 -6.43 11.34
C ASN A 105 -9.30 -6.64 10.42
N GLU A 106 -10.49 -6.28 10.91
CA GLU A 106 -11.76 -6.44 10.18
C GLU A 106 -11.89 -5.56 8.93
N THR A 107 -11.06 -4.52 8.77
CA THR A 107 -11.10 -3.64 7.60
C THR A 107 -10.30 -4.19 6.41
N ILE A 108 -9.44 -5.19 6.62
CA ILE A 108 -8.62 -5.79 5.57
C ILE A 108 -9.39 -6.95 4.91
N PRO A 109 -9.64 -6.89 3.59
CA PRO A 109 -10.25 -7.99 2.86
C PRO A 109 -9.49 -9.32 3.01
N ARG A 110 -10.21 -10.44 3.09
CA ARG A 110 -9.59 -11.76 3.29
C ARG A 110 -8.67 -12.17 2.13
N ASP A 111 -9.00 -11.77 0.91
CA ASP A 111 -8.22 -12.06 -0.29
C ASP A 111 -6.86 -11.35 -0.31
N CYS A 112 -6.59 -10.41 0.60
CA CYS A 112 -5.27 -9.83 0.80
C CYS A 112 -4.25 -10.83 1.36
N PHE A 113 -4.71 -11.95 1.90
CA PHE A 113 -3.89 -12.98 2.56
C PHE A 113 -3.85 -14.30 1.79
N ASP A 114 -4.58 -14.42 0.68
CA ASP A 114 -4.62 -15.64 -0.12
C ASP A 114 -3.53 -15.60 -1.19
N LYS A 115 -3.02 -16.77 -1.60
CA LYS A 115 -2.06 -16.87 -2.70
C LYS A 115 -2.70 -16.44 -4.02
N HIS A 116 -2.03 -15.56 -4.77
CA HIS A 116 -2.45 -15.22 -6.13
C HIS A 116 -2.30 -16.44 -7.04
N GLN A 117 -3.41 -16.89 -7.65
CA GLN A 117 -3.42 -17.98 -8.64
C GLN A 117 -2.97 -17.49 -10.02
#